data_AF-A0AA35TVE9-F1
#
_entry.id   AF-A0AA35TVE9-F1
#
_cell.length_a   1.000
_cell.length_b   1.000
_cell.length_c   1.000
_cell.angle_alpha   90.00
_cell.angle_beta   90.00
_cell.angle_gamma   90.00
#
_symmetry.space_group_name_H-M   'P 1'
#
loop_
_entity.id
_entity.type
_entity.pdbx_description
1 polymer ?
#
loop_
_entity_poly.entity_id
_entity_poly.type
_entity_poly.pdbx_seq_one_letter_code
_entity_poly.pdbx_strand_id
1 'polypeptide(L)'
;MTEKEIISHGTRRFTFELPSPQHVLGLPVGNHMYLSATIDGKLVSRPYTPVTSDDEQGYFQLIIKVYFANVHPKFPEGGKMSQYLDSLKVGDTIDITGPAGKVIYLGRGYIRVKYPGKPEQIRFATDIGLIAGGTGITPMLQIIKAILKDPSDTTRVSLLFANQLENDILVREELEEMAEKHDQFSLWYTLDRPPENWSYGSGFVSGEMISTHLPPPGPTSQILMCGPPPMIKFACLPNIEKLGFSEDMYVPF
;
A
#
# COMPACT_ATOMS: atom_id res chain seq x y z
N MET A 1 12.49 11.25 15.03
CA MET A 1 12.05 9.84 15.14
C MET A 1 12.02 9.50 16.62
N THR A 2 10.87 9.09 17.14
CA THR A 2 10.67 8.82 18.56
C THR A 2 10.80 7.34 18.90
N GLU A 3 10.48 6.46 17.95
CA GLU A 3 10.46 5.02 18.17
C GLU A 3 10.81 4.26 16.90
N LYS A 4 11.46 3.11 17.08
CA LYS A 4 11.73 2.11 16.04
C LYS A 4 11.49 0.72 16.61
N GLU A 5 10.42 0.09 16.14
CA GLU A 5 10.02 -1.27 16.53
C GLU A 5 10.45 -2.27 15.45
N ILE A 6 10.99 -3.41 15.87
CA ILE A 6 11.33 -4.53 14.99
C ILE A 6 10.10 -5.44 14.90
N ILE A 7 9.42 -5.42 13.74
CA ILE A 7 8.26 -6.30 13.47
C ILE A 7 8.75 -7.69 13.06
N SER A 8 9.76 -7.73 12.18
CA SER A 8 10.39 -8.97 11.74
C SER A 8 11.84 -8.71 11.31
N HIS A 9 12.54 -9.76 10.87
CA HIS A 9 13.93 -9.62 10.38
C HIS A 9 14.06 -8.51 9.33
N GLY A 10 13.10 -8.41 8.40
CA GLY A 10 13.12 -7.45 7.30
C GLY A 10 12.19 -6.26 7.48
N THR A 11 11.42 -6.14 8.56
CA THR A 11 10.33 -5.16 8.67
C THR A 11 10.39 -4.39 9.97
N ARG A 12 10.17 -3.07 9.89
CA ARG A 12 10.21 -2.17 11.04
C ARG A 12 9.04 -1.22 10.99
N ARG A 13 8.57 -0.83 12.17
CA ARG A 13 7.65 0.29 12.37
C ARG A 13 8.45 1.47 12.93
N PHE A 14 8.35 2.61 12.26
CA PHE A 14 9.01 3.85 12.65
C PHE A 14 7.94 4.84 13.08
N THR A 15 8.08 5.41 14.29
CA THR A 15 7.22 6.50 14.78
C THR A 15 8.00 7.82 14.68
N PHE A 16 7.37 8.81 14.06
CA PHE A 16 7.89 10.17 13.97
C PHE A 16 6.90 11.13 14.58
N GLU A 17 7.40 12.01 15.43
CA GLU A 17 6.65 13.11 16.01
C GLU A 17 6.41 14.24 14.99
N LEU A 18 5.24 14.86 15.08
CA LEU A 18 4.86 16.06 14.35
C LEU A 18 5.27 17.32 15.13
N PRO A 19 5.21 18.53 14.53
CA PRO A 19 5.67 19.76 15.19
C PRO A 19 5.02 20.08 16.55
N SER A 20 3.82 19.57 16.81
CA SER A 20 3.23 19.57 18.14
C SER A 20 2.29 18.38 18.35
N PRO A 21 1.94 18.02 19.59
CA PRO A 21 1.00 16.95 19.89
C PRO A 21 -0.42 17.13 19.34
N GLN A 22 -0.78 18.33 18.85
CA GLN A 22 -2.09 18.65 18.27
C GLN A 22 -2.08 18.64 16.75
N HIS A 23 -0.91 18.55 16.12
CA HIS A 23 -0.82 18.46 14.67
C HIS A 23 -1.33 17.11 14.19
N VAL A 24 -1.94 17.09 13.02
CA VAL A 24 -2.13 15.88 12.20
C VAL A 24 -1.20 15.98 11.01
N LEU A 25 -0.96 14.86 10.31
CA LEU A 25 -0.03 14.84 9.18
C LEU A 25 -0.55 15.68 8.00
N GLY A 26 -1.87 15.74 7.82
CA GLY A 26 -2.53 16.43 6.71
C GLY A 26 -2.42 15.65 5.41
N LEU A 27 -2.58 14.33 5.47
CA LEU A 27 -2.40 13.42 4.33
C LEU A 27 -3.75 12.83 3.89
N PRO A 28 -4.33 13.28 2.75
CA PRO A 28 -5.56 12.71 2.23
C PRO A 28 -5.44 11.19 1.97
N VAL A 29 -6.53 10.45 2.21
CA VAL A 29 -6.56 9.00 1.98
C VAL A 29 -6.31 8.68 0.51
N GLY A 30 -5.33 7.85 0.20
CA GLY A 30 -4.86 7.53 -1.15
C GLY A 30 -3.62 8.33 -1.59
N ASN A 31 -3.16 9.29 -0.79
CA ASN A 31 -1.89 9.98 -1.04
C ASN A 31 -0.72 9.37 -0.25
N HIS A 32 0.49 9.80 -0.60
CA HIS A 32 1.74 9.44 0.05
C HIS A 32 2.57 10.72 0.29
N MET A 33 3.65 10.56 1.05
CA MET A 33 4.67 11.58 1.25
C MET A 33 6.02 11.09 0.72
N TYR A 34 6.93 12.01 0.44
CA TYR A 34 8.30 11.70 0.08
C TYR A 34 9.22 11.91 1.28
N LEU A 35 9.96 10.88 1.65
CA LEU A 35 11.09 11.02 2.55
C LEU A 35 12.34 11.33 1.74
N SER A 36 13.10 12.33 2.17
CA SER A 36 14.32 12.77 1.50
C SER A 36 15.49 12.82 2.47
N ALA A 37 16.65 12.33 2.01
CA ALA A 37 17.90 12.37 2.77
C ALA A 37 19.09 12.40 1.81
N THR A 38 20.21 12.97 2.27
CA THR A 38 21.49 12.86 1.55
C THR A 38 22.20 11.59 1.99
N ILE A 39 22.28 10.60 1.10
CA ILE A 39 22.88 9.28 1.34
C ILE A 39 24.07 9.14 0.39
N ASP A 40 25.27 8.94 0.94
CA ASP A 40 26.53 8.87 0.19
C ASP A 40 26.74 10.07 -0.76
N GLY A 41 26.44 11.27 -0.25
CA GLY A 41 26.59 12.53 -1.00
C GLY A 41 25.53 12.75 -2.09
N LYS A 42 24.49 11.91 -2.19
CA LYS A 42 23.42 12.04 -3.17
C LYS A 42 22.08 12.24 -2.49
N LEU A 43 21.28 13.19 -2.98
CA LEU A 43 19.89 13.34 -2.55
C LEU A 43 19.08 12.11 -3.01
N VAL A 44 18.55 11.37 -2.05
CA VAL A 44 17.65 10.23 -2.28
C VAL A 44 16.29 10.61 -1.75
N SER A 45 15.28 10.56 -2.61
CA SER A 45 13.88 10.80 -2.26
C SER A 45 13.02 9.59 -2.61
N ARG A 46 12.17 9.12 -1.70
CA ARG A 46 11.33 7.93 -1.91
C ARG A 46 9.92 8.12 -1.33
N PRO A 47 8.88 7.64 -2.03
CA PRO A 47 7.51 7.72 -1.55
C PRO A 47 7.25 6.69 -0.44
N TYR A 48 6.49 7.10 0.58
CA TYR A 48 5.96 6.25 1.65
C TYR A 48 4.52 6.65 1.97
N THR A 49 3.65 5.66 2.12
CA THR A 49 2.31 5.86 2.68
C THR A 49 2.34 5.45 4.15
N PRO A 50 2.03 6.37 5.07
CA PRO A 50 1.85 6.07 6.49
C PRO A 50 0.74 5.04 6.73
N VAL A 51 0.87 4.34 7.86
CA VAL A 51 -0.16 3.39 8.34
C VAL A 51 -1.12 4.02 9.36
N THR A 52 -0.81 5.25 9.78
CA THR A 52 -1.68 6.19 10.52
C THR A 52 -2.48 7.07 9.55
N SER A 53 -3.58 7.63 10.01
CA SER A 53 -4.41 8.64 9.36
C SER A 53 -4.28 10.00 10.08
N ASP A 54 -5.07 10.98 9.64
CA ASP A 54 -5.21 12.27 10.34
C ASP A 54 -6.09 12.18 11.60
N ASP A 55 -6.46 10.98 12.03
CA ASP A 55 -7.12 10.76 13.31
C ASP A 55 -6.10 10.68 14.45
N GLU A 56 -4.88 10.25 14.16
CA GLU A 56 -3.77 10.28 15.10
C GLU A 56 -3.15 11.68 15.15
N GLN A 57 -3.10 12.26 16.36
CA GLN A 57 -2.48 13.56 16.60
C GLN A 57 -1.07 13.40 17.15
N GLY A 58 -0.17 14.29 16.73
CA GLY A 58 1.18 14.43 17.25
C GLY A 58 2.22 13.49 16.65
N TYR A 59 1.83 12.51 15.85
CA TYR A 59 2.77 11.57 15.24
C TYR A 59 2.23 10.96 13.94
N PHE A 60 3.11 10.32 13.18
CA PHE A 60 2.73 9.37 12.14
C PHE A 60 3.63 8.14 12.21
N GLN A 61 3.15 7.03 11.65
CA GLN A 61 3.92 5.78 11.59
C GLN A 61 4.13 5.29 10.16
N LEU A 62 5.30 4.72 9.94
CA LEU A 62 5.66 4.02 8.70
C LEU A 62 6.01 2.57 9.01
N ILE A 63 5.43 1.65 8.25
CA ILE A 63 5.89 0.26 8.20
C ILE A 63 6.73 0.07 6.95
N ILE A 64 8.00 -0.29 7.15
CA ILE A 64 9.00 -0.32 6.08
C ILE A 64 9.69 -1.67 6.07
N LYS A 65 9.65 -2.32 4.90
CA LYS A 65 10.55 -3.43 4.59
C LYS A 65 11.92 -2.89 4.25
N VAL A 66 12.93 -3.40 4.93
CA VAL A 66 14.33 -3.03 4.72
C VAL A 66 15.01 -4.06 3.85
N TYR A 67 15.52 -3.54 2.74
CA TYR A 67 16.28 -4.30 1.78
C TYR A 67 17.76 -4.22 2.16
N PHE A 68 18.25 -5.18 2.94
CA PHE A 68 19.66 -5.22 3.34
C PHE A 68 20.58 -5.55 2.17
N ALA A 69 21.79 -5.00 2.22
CA ALA A 69 22.89 -5.41 1.35
C ALA A 69 23.22 -6.91 1.55
N ASN A 70 23.77 -7.53 0.51
CA ASN A 70 24.23 -8.93 0.49
C ASN A 70 23.14 -9.99 0.74
N VAL A 71 21.85 -9.65 0.64
CA VAL A 71 20.74 -10.60 0.77
C VAL A 71 20.23 -11.08 -0.59
N HIS A 72 19.96 -10.16 -1.52
CA HIS A 72 19.37 -10.51 -2.82
C HIS A 72 20.43 -10.44 -3.94
N PRO A 73 20.66 -11.50 -4.73
CA PRO A 73 21.76 -11.56 -5.69
C PRO A 73 21.65 -10.51 -6.81
N LYS A 74 20.44 -10.11 -7.20
CA LYS A 74 20.23 -9.02 -8.19
C LYS A 74 20.38 -7.61 -7.61
N PHE A 75 20.40 -7.47 -6.28
CA PHE A 75 20.44 -6.17 -5.58
C PHE A 75 21.46 -6.23 -4.43
N PRO A 76 22.76 -6.43 -4.74
CA PRO A 76 23.79 -6.66 -3.72
C PRO A 76 23.94 -5.48 -2.75
N GLU A 77 23.70 -4.25 -3.21
CA GLU A 77 23.80 -3.03 -2.37
C GLU A 77 22.57 -2.79 -1.46
N GLY A 78 21.50 -3.58 -1.64
CA GLY A 78 20.24 -3.36 -0.93
C GLY A 78 19.53 -2.05 -1.30
N GLY A 79 18.63 -1.61 -0.42
CA GLY A 79 17.82 -0.40 -0.58
C GLY A 79 18.41 0.78 0.15
N LYS A 80 18.76 1.84 -0.57
CA LYS A 80 19.40 3.05 0.00
C LYS A 80 18.59 3.68 1.14
N MET A 81 17.36 4.11 0.83
CA MET A 81 16.51 4.80 1.81
C MET A 81 16.08 3.87 2.94
N SER A 82 15.76 2.61 2.66
CA SER A 82 15.32 1.69 3.70
C SER A 82 16.43 1.33 4.69
N GLN A 83 17.68 1.18 4.23
CA GLN A 83 18.84 0.97 5.10
C GLN A 83 19.22 2.25 5.86
N TYR A 84 19.10 3.42 5.21
CA TYR A 84 19.27 4.71 5.89
C TYR A 84 18.28 4.88 7.05
N LEU A 85 16.99 4.62 6.80
CA LEU A 85 15.95 4.65 7.83
C LEU A 85 16.25 3.67 8.98
N ASP A 86 16.70 2.46 8.65
CA ASP A 86 17.10 1.49 9.68
C ASP A 86 18.31 1.93 10.50
N SER A 87 19.21 2.73 9.91
CA SER A 87 20.38 3.28 10.61
C SER A 87 20.05 4.43 11.55
N LEU A 88 18.87 5.05 11.42
CA LEU A 88 18.44 6.14 12.29
C LEU A 88 18.33 5.68 13.74
N LYS A 89 18.71 6.59 14.64
CA LYS A 89 18.58 6.49 16.08
C LYS A 89 17.42 7.36 16.54
N VAL A 90 16.84 7.01 17.70
CA VAL A 90 15.84 7.86 18.35
C VAL A 90 16.43 9.26 18.55
N GLY A 91 15.67 10.28 18.17
CA GLY A 91 16.10 11.68 18.11
C GLY A 91 16.48 12.17 16.70
N ASP A 92 16.83 11.28 15.77
CA ASP A 92 17.19 11.69 14.40
C ASP A 92 15.96 12.17 13.62
N THR A 93 16.19 13.09 12.67
CA THR A 93 15.14 13.68 11.83
C THR A 93 15.24 13.21 10.37
N ILE A 94 14.17 13.39 9.61
CA ILE A 94 14.14 13.17 8.17
C ILE A 94 13.23 14.20 7.49
N ASP A 95 13.60 14.63 6.29
CA ASP A 95 12.82 15.60 5.53
C ASP A 95 11.62 14.93 4.86
N ILE A 96 10.48 15.59 4.94
CA ILE A 96 9.19 15.11 4.41
C ILE A 96 8.61 16.16 3.47
N THR A 97 8.14 15.73 2.30
CA THR A 97 7.33 16.56 1.41
C THR A 97 6.06 15.83 0.98
N GLY A 98 4.97 16.56 0.77
CA GLY A 98 3.66 16.01 0.45
C GLY A 98 2.54 17.01 0.77
N PRO A 99 1.26 16.60 0.63
CA PRO A 99 0.80 15.33 0.10
C PRO A 99 1.06 15.18 -1.41
N ALA A 100 1.21 13.94 -1.88
CA ALA A 100 1.34 13.63 -3.31
C ALA A 100 0.57 12.36 -3.68
N GLY A 101 0.03 12.31 -4.89
CA GLY A 101 -0.68 11.13 -5.38
C GLY A 101 -1.79 11.50 -6.36
N LYS A 102 -2.13 10.54 -7.22
CA LYS A 102 -3.19 10.70 -8.23
C LYS A 102 -4.57 10.43 -7.64
N VAL A 103 -4.64 9.59 -6.60
CA VAL A 103 -5.88 9.05 -6.03
C VAL A 103 -6.15 9.72 -4.68
N ILE A 104 -7.39 10.16 -4.46
CA ILE A 104 -7.90 10.44 -3.12
C ILE A 104 -9.23 9.72 -2.92
N TYR A 105 -9.35 8.93 -1.86
CA TYR A 105 -10.63 8.40 -1.42
C TYR A 105 -11.37 9.49 -0.64
N LEU A 106 -12.53 9.91 -1.16
CA LEU A 106 -13.35 10.97 -0.59
C LEU A 106 -14.40 10.42 0.41
N GLY A 107 -14.47 9.10 0.58
CA GLY A 107 -15.47 8.42 1.39
C GLY A 107 -16.66 7.92 0.55
N ARG A 108 -17.33 6.87 1.04
CA ARG A 108 -18.61 6.36 0.53
C ARG A 108 -18.60 6.08 -0.97
N GLY A 109 -17.55 5.41 -1.43
CA GLY A 109 -17.37 5.00 -2.82
C GLY A 109 -16.83 6.08 -3.76
N TYR A 110 -16.66 7.33 -3.31
CA TYR A 110 -16.15 8.40 -4.17
C TYR A 110 -14.63 8.44 -4.20
N ILE A 111 -14.07 8.39 -5.41
CA ILE A 111 -12.62 8.40 -5.66
C ILE A 111 -12.29 9.54 -6.61
N ARG A 112 -11.46 10.47 -6.14
CA ARG A 112 -10.87 11.52 -6.97
C ARG A 112 -9.61 10.99 -7.64
N VAL A 113 -9.54 11.07 -8.97
CA VAL A 113 -8.38 10.69 -9.77
C VAL A 113 -7.89 11.89 -10.58
N LYS A 114 -6.60 12.24 -10.44
CA LYS A 114 -5.97 13.32 -11.20
C LYS A 114 -4.61 12.89 -11.74
N TYR A 115 -4.54 12.73 -13.05
CA TYR A 115 -3.28 12.53 -13.76
C TYR A 115 -2.65 13.88 -14.14
N PRO A 116 -1.31 13.99 -14.18
CA PRO A 116 -0.65 15.20 -14.68
C PRO A 116 -1.13 15.57 -16.07
N GLY A 117 -1.53 16.84 -16.25
CA GLY A 117 -2.02 17.35 -17.54
C GLY A 117 -3.39 16.85 -17.98
N LYS A 118 -4.11 16.06 -17.16
CA LYS A 118 -5.49 15.63 -17.44
C LYS A 118 -6.47 16.31 -16.47
N PRO A 119 -7.74 16.48 -16.88
CA PRO A 119 -8.77 16.95 -15.97
C PRO A 119 -8.95 15.97 -14.81
N GLU A 120 -9.35 16.51 -13.66
CA GLU A 120 -9.74 15.71 -12.51
C GLU A 120 -11.02 14.93 -12.81
N GLN A 121 -11.07 13.70 -12.29
CA GLN A 121 -12.22 12.81 -12.41
C GLN A 121 -12.71 12.44 -11.02
N ILE A 122 -14.01 12.52 -10.79
CA ILE A 122 -14.66 11.92 -9.63
C ILE A 122 -15.34 10.65 -10.11
N ARG A 123 -14.90 9.51 -9.57
CA ARG A 123 -15.43 8.18 -9.87
C ARG A 123 -16.23 7.70 -8.68
N PHE A 124 -17.30 6.96 -8.93
CA PHE A 124 -18.10 6.31 -7.90
C PHE A 124 -17.97 4.80 -8.05
N ALA A 125 -17.62 4.12 -6.96
CA ALA A 125 -17.47 2.68 -6.92
C ALA A 125 -18.23 2.10 -5.73
N THR A 126 -19.04 1.08 -5.98
CA THR A 126 -19.64 0.24 -4.93
C THR A 126 -18.71 -0.90 -4.54
N ASP A 127 -17.79 -1.25 -5.44
CA ASP A 127 -16.87 -2.37 -5.31
C ASP A 127 -15.46 -1.93 -5.71
N ILE A 128 -14.53 -2.03 -4.77
CA ILE A 128 -13.12 -1.67 -4.97
C ILE A 128 -12.26 -2.93 -4.86
N GLY A 129 -11.61 -3.31 -5.96
CA GLY A 129 -10.58 -4.34 -5.96
C GLY A 129 -9.19 -3.72 -5.73
N LEU A 130 -8.41 -4.30 -4.83
CA LEU A 130 -7.07 -3.84 -4.47
C LEU A 130 -6.07 -4.92 -4.83
N ILE A 131 -5.02 -4.57 -5.58
CA ILE A 131 -3.91 -5.48 -5.91
C ILE A 131 -2.62 -4.92 -5.31
N ALA A 132 -2.11 -5.58 -4.28
CA ALA A 132 -0.89 -5.16 -3.59
C ALA A 132 0.26 -6.14 -3.84
N GLY A 133 1.48 -5.61 -3.99
CA GLY A 133 2.71 -6.40 -4.01
C GLY A 133 3.71 -5.92 -2.97
N GLY A 134 4.05 -6.77 -1.98
CA GLY A 134 4.99 -6.43 -0.91
C GLY A 134 4.66 -5.11 -0.20
N THR A 135 5.57 -4.13 -0.24
CA THR A 135 5.37 -2.81 0.38
C THR A 135 4.25 -1.97 -0.25
N GLY A 136 3.70 -2.39 -1.40
CA GLY A 136 2.52 -1.77 -2.01
C GLY A 136 1.22 -1.94 -1.22
N ILE A 137 1.24 -2.62 -0.08
CA ILE A 137 0.09 -2.76 0.82
C ILE A 137 -0.31 -1.44 1.50
N THR A 138 0.61 -0.52 1.77
CA THR A 138 0.31 0.63 2.64
C THR A 138 -0.70 1.63 2.05
N PRO A 139 -0.71 1.94 0.73
CA PRO A 139 -1.82 2.69 0.13
C PRO A 139 -3.16 1.96 0.21
N MET A 140 -3.14 0.63 0.08
CA MET A 140 -4.35 -0.21 0.16
C MET A 140 -4.91 -0.21 1.59
N LEU A 141 -4.04 -0.36 2.58
CA LEU A 141 -4.39 -0.33 4.00
C LEU A 141 -5.04 1.01 4.37
N GLN A 142 -4.53 2.14 3.86
CA GLN A 142 -5.10 3.46 4.11
C GLN A 142 -6.56 3.55 3.60
N ILE A 143 -6.85 2.98 2.42
CA ILE A 143 -8.19 2.95 1.83
C ILE A 143 -9.10 1.98 2.60
N ILE A 144 -8.63 0.77 2.90
CA ILE A 144 -9.38 -0.23 3.67
C ILE A 144 -9.81 0.37 5.02
N LYS A 145 -8.86 0.95 5.77
CA LYS A 145 -9.16 1.59 7.06
C LYS A 145 -10.19 2.70 6.94
N ALA A 146 -10.07 3.55 5.93
CA ALA A 146 -10.99 4.67 5.73
C ALA A 146 -12.43 4.18 5.43
N ILE A 147 -12.57 3.13 4.61
CA ILE A 147 -13.87 2.50 4.33
C ILE A 147 -14.45 1.88 5.60
N LEU A 148 -13.69 0.99 6.25
CA LEU A 148 -14.18 0.20 7.38
C LEU A 148 -14.46 1.03 8.64
N LYS A 149 -13.83 2.19 8.77
CA LYS A 149 -14.05 3.12 9.88
C LYS A 149 -15.39 3.85 9.79
N ASP A 150 -15.89 4.19 8.61
CA ASP A 150 -17.15 4.89 8.45
C ASP A 150 -18.31 3.86 8.37
N PRO A 151 -19.17 3.73 9.40
CA PRO A 151 -20.27 2.77 9.39
C PRO A 151 -21.35 3.10 8.34
N SER A 152 -21.33 4.30 7.75
CA SER A 152 -22.21 4.70 6.65
C SER A 152 -21.61 4.46 5.26
N ASP A 153 -20.33 4.05 5.20
CA ASP A 153 -19.68 3.63 3.99
C ASP A 153 -19.98 2.15 3.74
N THR A 154 -20.66 1.87 2.63
CA THR A 154 -21.10 0.53 2.24
C THR A 154 -20.28 -0.06 1.11
N THR A 155 -19.13 0.57 0.80
CA THR A 155 -18.24 0.15 -0.27
C THR A 155 -17.64 -1.20 0.06
N ARG A 156 -17.85 -2.20 -0.81
CA ARG A 156 -17.19 -3.50 -0.69
C ARG A 156 -15.75 -3.37 -1.17
N VAL A 157 -14.83 -3.95 -0.44
CA VAL A 157 -13.40 -3.91 -0.75
C VAL A 157 -12.83 -5.32 -0.76
N SER A 158 -12.09 -5.66 -1.82
CA SER A 158 -11.45 -6.98 -1.95
C SER A 158 -9.96 -6.79 -2.20
N LEU A 159 -9.11 -7.43 -1.40
CA LEU A 159 -7.65 -7.35 -1.53
C LEU A 159 -7.06 -8.66 -2.04
N LEU A 160 -6.33 -8.58 -3.15
CA LEU A 160 -5.41 -9.61 -3.62
C LEU A 160 -3.96 -9.18 -3.30
N PHE A 161 -3.35 -9.83 -2.32
CA PHE A 161 -2.04 -9.44 -1.80
C PHE A 161 -0.94 -10.45 -2.12
N ALA A 162 -0.02 -10.05 -3.00
CA ALA A 162 1.11 -10.86 -3.46
C ALA A 162 2.39 -10.58 -2.65
N ASN A 163 3.04 -11.65 -2.18
CA ASN A 163 4.33 -11.60 -1.48
C ASN A 163 5.25 -12.73 -1.95
N GLN A 164 6.55 -12.67 -1.63
CA GLN A 164 7.46 -13.75 -2.03
C GLN A 164 7.35 -14.99 -1.14
N LEU A 165 7.26 -14.75 0.17
CA LEU A 165 7.21 -15.76 1.23
C LEU A 165 6.11 -15.38 2.22
N GLU A 166 5.65 -16.34 3.02
CA GLU A 166 4.62 -16.10 4.03
C GLU A 166 5.06 -15.09 5.10
N ASN A 167 6.33 -15.18 5.54
CA ASN A 167 6.91 -14.26 6.51
C ASN A 167 7.19 -12.84 5.96
N ASP A 168 6.97 -12.63 4.66
CA ASP A 168 7.07 -11.33 4.01
C ASP A 168 5.73 -10.56 4.01
N ILE A 169 4.63 -11.19 4.42
CA ILE A 169 3.30 -10.57 4.44
C ILE A 169 3.29 -9.48 5.52
N LEU A 170 3.35 -8.23 5.07
CA LEU A 170 3.25 -7.06 5.95
C LEU A 170 1.83 -6.92 6.48
N VAL A 171 1.69 -6.51 7.75
CA VAL A 171 0.41 -6.23 8.42
C VAL A 171 -0.63 -7.37 8.33
N ARG A 172 -0.17 -8.62 8.28
CA ARG A 172 -1.02 -9.80 8.11
C ARG A 172 -2.11 -9.89 9.18
N GLU A 173 -1.73 -9.85 10.45
CA GLU A 173 -2.66 -9.97 11.58
C GLU A 173 -3.73 -8.88 11.54
N GLU A 174 -3.35 -7.64 11.24
CA GLU A 174 -4.26 -6.51 11.10
C GLU A 174 -5.25 -6.69 9.93
N LEU A 175 -4.79 -7.23 8.79
CA LEU A 175 -5.66 -7.53 7.65
C LEU A 175 -6.64 -8.67 7.96
N GLU A 176 -6.17 -9.74 8.59
CA GLU A 176 -7.01 -10.89 8.96
C GLU A 176 -8.06 -10.49 10.00
N GLU A 177 -7.69 -9.71 11.02
CA GLU A 177 -8.62 -9.16 12.01
C GLU A 177 -9.71 -8.29 11.36
N MET A 178 -9.34 -7.42 10.41
CA MET A 178 -10.32 -6.62 9.68
C MET A 178 -11.25 -7.48 8.82
N ALA A 179 -10.73 -8.52 8.16
CA ALA A 179 -11.52 -9.41 7.32
C ALA A 179 -12.50 -10.26 8.16
N GLU A 180 -12.12 -10.65 9.38
CA GLU A 180 -13.00 -11.36 10.31
C GLU A 180 -14.13 -10.46 10.86
N LYS A 181 -13.85 -9.16 11.06
CA LYS A 181 -14.80 -8.22 11.67
C LYS A 181 -15.77 -7.57 10.69
N HIS A 182 -15.46 -7.56 9.40
CA HIS A 182 -16.19 -6.78 8.40
C HIS A 182 -16.53 -7.60 7.16
N ASP A 183 -17.81 -7.97 7.01
CA ASP A 183 -18.32 -8.70 5.84
C ASP A 183 -18.07 -7.99 4.51
N GLN A 184 -17.90 -6.66 4.53
CA GLN A 184 -17.60 -5.86 3.34
C GLN A 184 -16.13 -5.91 2.90
N PHE A 185 -15.23 -6.56 3.66
CA PHE A 185 -13.83 -6.74 3.32
C PHE A 185 -13.51 -8.21 3.01
N SER A 186 -13.04 -8.47 1.78
CA SER A 186 -12.53 -9.79 1.37
C SER A 186 -11.02 -9.75 1.21
N LEU A 187 -10.35 -10.82 1.65
CA LEU A 187 -8.89 -10.91 1.68
C LEU A 187 -8.41 -12.21 1.04
N TRP A 188 -7.50 -12.07 0.07
CA TRP A 188 -6.84 -13.20 -0.59
C TRP A 188 -5.35 -12.96 -0.75
N TYR A 189 -4.57 -14.01 -0.55
CA TYR A 189 -3.11 -13.95 -0.66
C TYR A 189 -2.60 -14.76 -1.85
N THR A 190 -1.44 -14.40 -2.36
CA THR A 190 -0.64 -15.30 -3.21
C THR A 190 0.84 -15.18 -2.87
N LEU A 191 1.56 -16.30 -2.91
CA LEU A 191 2.99 -16.38 -2.59
C LEU A 191 3.80 -16.93 -3.76
N ASP A 192 4.95 -16.32 -4.07
CA ASP A 192 5.87 -16.88 -5.06
C ASP A 192 6.40 -18.26 -4.63
N ARG A 193 6.65 -18.43 -3.33
CA ARG A 193 7.19 -19.65 -2.71
C ARG A 193 6.37 -19.98 -1.46
N PRO A 194 5.18 -20.60 -1.61
CA PRO A 194 4.34 -20.97 -0.48
C PRO A 194 4.96 -22.13 0.33
N PRO A 195 4.70 -22.20 1.66
CA PRO A 195 4.96 -23.41 2.44
C PRO A 195 4.00 -24.55 2.05
N GLU A 196 4.28 -25.77 2.51
CA GLU A 196 3.46 -26.96 2.18
C GLU A 196 1.98 -26.82 2.59
N ASN A 197 1.69 -26.16 3.72
CA ASN A 197 0.34 -26.02 4.27
C ASN A 197 -0.32 -24.68 3.90
N TRP A 198 -0.09 -24.18 2.68
CA TRP A 198 -0.62 -22.89 2.24
C TRP A 198 -2.02 -23.01 1.62
N SER A 199 -2.99 -22.29 2.19
CA SER A 199 -4.40 -22.36 1.79
C SER A 199 -4.80 -21.39 0.67
N TYR A 200 -3.89 -20.54 0.20
CA TYR A 200 -4.21 -19.46 -0.77
C TYR A 200 -3.48 -19.67 -2.11
N GLY A 201 -3.40 -18.61 -2.92
CA GLY A 201 -2.77 -18.65 -4.24
C GLY A 201 -1.26 -18.95 -4.19
N SER A 202 -0.76 -19.55 -5.26
CA SER A 202 0.67 -19.79 -5.50
C SER A 202 1.10 -19.15 -6.81
N GLY A 203 2.24 -18.46 -6.79
CA GLY A 203 2.83 -17.74 -7.92
C GLY A 203 2.40 -16.29 -8.03
N PHE A 204 2.71 -15.69 -9.18
CA PHE A 204 2.36 -14.31 -9.49
C PHE A 204 0.84 -14.13 -9.66
N VAL A 205 0.38 -12.90 -9.50
CA VAL A 205 -1.01 -12.50 -9.77
C VAL A 205 -1.43 -12.99 -11.16
N SER A 206 -2.51 -13.77 -11.21
CA SER A 206 -3.06 -14.34 -12.44
C SER A 206 -4.45 -13.78 -12.73
N GLY A 207 -4.90 -13.91 -13.99
CA GLY A 207 -6.26 -13.56 -14.38
C GLY A 207 -7.32 -14.37 -13.62
N GLU A 208 -7.04 -15.63 -13.30
CA GLU A 208 -7.94 -16.48 -12.50
C GLU A 208 -8.09 -15.96 -11.07
N MET A 209 -6.99 -15.54 -10.43
CA MET A 209 -7.05 -14.93 -9.10
C MET A 209 -7.84 -13.62 -9.13
N ILE A 210 -7.61 -12.79 -10.14
CA ILE A 210 -8.35 -11.53 -10.31
C ILE A 210 -9.84 -11.80 -10.50
N SER A 211 -10.22 -12.70 -11.41
CA SER A 211 -11.64 -12.98 -11.68
C SER A 211 -12.37 -13.64 -10.52
N THR A 212 -11.65 -14.38 -9.67
CA THR A 212 -12.24 -15.12 -8.55
C THR A 212 -12.35 -14.26 -7.29
N HIS A 213 -11.36 -13.41 -7.02
CA HIS A 213 -11.22 -12.72 -5.74
C HIS A 213 -11.45 -11.21 -5.80
N LEU A 214 -11.55 -10.61 -6.99
CA LEU A 214 -11.83 -9.19 -7.16
C LEU A 214 -13.17 -8.97 -7.86
N PRO A 215 -13.78 -7.77 -7.73
CA PRO A 215 -15.02 -7.46 -8.42
C PRO A 215 -14.89 -7.65 -9.93
N PRO A 216 -15.92 -8.12 -10.64
CA PRO A 216 -15.89 -8.16 -12.11
C PRO A 216 -15.86 -6.74 -12.70
N PRO A 217 -15.49 -6.57 -13.98
CA PRO A 217 -15.60 -5.27 -14.63
C PRO A 217 -17.06 -4.80 -14.64
N GLY A 218 -17.29 -3.53 -14.33
CA GLY A 218 -18.62 -2.97 -14.17
C GLY A 218 -18.59 -1.45 -13.98
N PRO A 219 -19.75 -0.78 -14.14
CA PRO A 219 -19.84 0.68 -14.09
C PRO A 219 -19.50 1.28 -12.72
N THR A 220 -19.54 0.47 -11.65
CA THR A 220 -19.24 0.88 -10.26
C THR A 220 -18.11 0.04 -9.66
N SER A 221 -17.26 -0.53 -10.51
CA SER A 221 -16.12 -1.37 -10.12
C SER A 221 -14.82 -0.61 -10.37
N GLN A 222 -13.97 -0.51 -9.35
CA GLN A 222 -12.68 0.19 -9.47
C GLN A 222 -11.55 -0.71 -8.96
N ILE A 223 -10.53 -0.91 -9.78
CA ILE A 223 -9.29 -1.60 -9.39
C ILE A 223 -8.22 -0.58 -9.03
N LEU A 224 -7.56 -0.75 -7.90
CA LEU A 224 -6.42 0.03 -7.46
C LEU A 224 -5.23 -0.90 -7.28
N MET A 225 -4.05 -0.51 -7.75
CA MET A 225 -2.89 -1.39 -7.71
C MET A 225 -1.61 -0.67 -7.30
N CYS A 226 -0.79 -1.34 -6.48
CA CYS A 226 0.51 -0.85 -6.06
C CYS A 226 1.45 -2.03 -5.81
N GLY A 227 2.64 -2.00 -6.40
CA GLY A 227 3.61 -3.07 -6.28
C GLY A 227 4.82 -2.83 -7.19
N PRO A 228 5.75 -3.80 -7.26
CA PRO A 228 6.92 -3.69 -8.11
C PRO A 228 6.53 -3.41 -9.58
N PRO A 229 7.25 -2.55 -10.32
CA PRO A 229 6.91 -2.24 -11.71
C PRO A 229 6.72 -3.48 -12.61
N PRO A 230 7.52 -4.56 -12.49
CA PRO A 230 7.27 -5.80 -13.25
C PRO A 230 5.94 -6.46 -12.93
N MET A 231 5.51 -6.47 -11.66
CA MET A 231 4.22 -7.03 -11.26
C MET A 231 3.08 -6.25 -11.93
N ILE A 232 3.10 -4.92 -11.83
CA ILE A 232 2.07 -4.08 -12.47
C ILE A 232 2.05 -4.30 -13.98
N LYS A 233 3.21 -4.23 -14.63
CA LYS A 233 3.33 -4.27 -16.10
C LYS A 233 3.01 -5.64 -16.71
N PHE A 234 3.40 -6.73 -16.06
CA PHE A 234 3.35 -8.07 -16.66
C PHE A 234 2.28 -8.98 -16.05
N ALA A 235 1.89 -8.76 -14.79
CA ALA A 235 0.92 -9.60 -14.10
C ALA A 235 -0.44 -8.90 -13.92
N CYS A 236 -0.47 -7.61 -13.55
CA CYS A 236 -1.73 -6.91 -13.29
C CYS A 236 -2.39 -6.42 -14.58
N LEU A 237 -1.75 -5.47 -15.29
CA LEU A 237 -2.36 -4.77 -16.42
C LEU A 237 -2.84 -5.71 -17.55
N PRO A 238 -2.05 -6.69 -18.03
CA PRO A 238 -2.51 -7.56 -19.11
C PRO A 238 -3.70 -8.43 -18.71
N ASN A 239 -3.76 -8.86 -17.45
CA ASN A 239 -4.84 -9.72 -16.97
C ASN A 239 -6.14 -8.93 -16.76
N ILE A 240 -6.10 -7.73 -16.18
CA ILE A 240 -7.31 -6.90 -16.03
C ILE A 240 -7.86 -6.46 -17.41
N GLU A 241 -6.99 -6.11 -18.36
CA GLU A 241 -7.42 -5.74 -19.72
C GLU A 241 -8.07 -6.93 -20.44
N LYS A 242 -7.48 -8.13 -20.31
CA LYS A 242 -8.05 -9.38 -20.86
C LYS A 242 -9.40 -9.72 -20.22
N LEU A 243 -9.60 -9.37 -18.95
CA LEU A 243 -10.87 -9.58 -18.25
C LEU A 243 -11.94 -8.52 -18.60
N GLY A 244 -11.59 -7.47 -19.35
CA GLY A 244 -12.53 -6.48 -19.84
C GLY A 244 -12.62 -5.19 -19.03
N PHE A 245 -11.66 -4.91 -18.14
CA PHE A 245 -11.57 -3.60 -17.48
C PHE A 245 -11.06 -2.54 -18.45
N SER A 246 -11.79 -1.43 -18.59
CA SER A 246 -11.35 -0.26 -19.35
C SER A 246 -10.42 0.63 -18.51
N GLU A 247 -9.66 1.52 -19.17
CA GLU A 247 -8.66 2.39 -18.52
C GLU A 247 -9.22 3.26 -17.38
N ASP A 248 -10.51 3.57 -17.41
CA ASP A 248 -11.21 4.33 -16.38
C ASP A 248 -11.64 3.48 -15.17
N MET A 249 -11.54 2.15 -15.26
CA MET A 249 -11.86 1.22 -14.17
C MET A 249 -10.64 0.81 -13.34
N TYR A 250 -9.43 1.27 -13.67
CA TYR A 250 -8.25 0.98 -12.86
C TYR A 250 -7.29 2.16 -12.67
N VAL A 251 -6.55 2.17 -11.56
CA VAL A 251 -5.48 3.15 -11.30
C VAL A 251 -4.28 2.48 -10.63
N PRO A 252 -3.10 2.48 -11.28
CA PRO A 252 -1.84 2.21 -10.60
C PRO A 252 -1.37 3.44 -9.82
N PHE A 253 -1.02 3.24 -8.56
CA PHE A 253 -0.46 4.27 -7.69
C PHE A 253 0.91 4.73 -8.23
#